data_AF-K1E650-F1
#
_entry.id   AF-K1E650-F1
#
_cell.length_a   1.000
_cell.length_b   1.000
_cell.length_c   1.000
_cell.angle_alpha   90.00
_cell.angle_beta   90.00
_cell.angle_gamma   90.00
#
_symmetry.space_group_name_H-M   'P 1'
#
loop_
_entity.id
_entity.type
_entity.pdbx_description
1 polymer ?
#
loop_
_entity_poly.entity_id
_entity_poly.type
_entity_poly.pdbx_seq_one_letter_code
_entity_poly.pdbx_strand_id
1 'polypeptide(L)'
;MVRPALALALTAVVIAGCTRTDWHEPPARTETVTASPTTDPTTTRTETAATSSTTDPTTARSGPATIPAPGRLRASTSTAGFVSPSGKIACTLSAGETPFARCDLRSGSLPVPPEVRGECIHDSGTSMVVDGDGARPGCVSDAVQGQSTTEARAAGWWREDFGEGSLGEAVLPYSRALDVGDGVGCESRTTGMTCRVGEHGFTINDTAYTTW
;
A
#
# COMPACT_ATOMS: atom_id res chain seq x y z
N MET A 1 6.08 65.86 11.99
CA MET A 1 6.24 64.64 12.81
C MET A 1 4.84 64.19 13.23
N VAL A 2 4.28 63.19 12.56
CA VAL A 2 2.95 62.65 12.86
C VAL A 2 3.07 61.13 12.89
N ARG A 3 2.74 60.50 14.03
CA ARG A 3 2.73 59.04 14.22
C ARG A 3 1.33 58.51 13.87
N PRO A 4 1.18 57.45 13.05
CA PRO A 4 -0.09 56.75 12.95
C PRO A 4 -0.23 55.72 14.07
N ALA A 5 -1.37 55.75 14.75
CA ALA A 5 -1.76 54.77 15.76
C ALA A 5 -2.27 53.49 15.06
N LEU A 6 -1.66 52.35 15.40
CA LEU A 6 -2.14 51.02 15.02
C LEU A 6 -3.29 50.62 15.96
N ALA A 7 -4.50 50.47 15.42
CA ALA A 7 -5.61 49.87 16.15
C ALA A 7 -5.60 48.34 15.92
N LEU A 8 -5.29 47.58 16.97
CA LEU A 8 -5.45 46.13 17.01
C LEU A 8 -6.92 45.78 17.22
N ALA A 9 -7.56 45.20 16.22
CA ALA A 9 -8.87 44.58 16.35
C ALA A 9 -8.69 43.12 16.81
N LEU A 10 -9.01 42.85 18.08
CA LEU A 10 -9.13 41.50 18.63
C LEU A 10 -10.43 40.87 18.12
N THR A 11 -10.31 39.87 17.25
CA THR A 11 -11.43 39.03 16.83
C THR A 11 -11.63 37.93 17.86
N ALA A 12 -12.74 37.99 18.60
CA ALA A 12 -13.15 36.94 19.53
C ALA A 12 -13.69 35.73 18.75
N VAL A 13 -13.09 34.55 18.95
CA VAL A 13 -13.58 33.27 18.45
C VAL A 13 -14.61 32.72 19.45
N VAL A 14 -15.85 32.56 19.01
CA VAL A 14 -16.91 31.87 19.75
C VAL A 14 -16.76 30.37 19.50
N ILE A 15 -16.40 29.63 20.55
CA ILE A 15 -16.36 28.16 20.52
C ILE A 15 -17.79 27.65 20.79
N ALA A 16 -18.46 27.17 19.76
CA ALA A 16 -19.71 26.43 19.91
C ALA A 16 -19.38 25.01 20.41
N GLY A 17 -19.78 24.72 21.65
CA GLY A 17 -19.65 23.39 22.24
C GLY A 17 -20.65 22.42 21.61
N CYS A 18 -20.15 21.36 20.96
CA CYS A 18 -20.95 20.21 20.58
C CYS A 18 -21.21 19.35 21.82
N THR A 19 -22.49 19.21 22.16
CA THR A 19 -23.01 18.37 23.23
C THR A 19 -22.76 16.88 22.96
N ARG A 20 -22.36 16.17 24.02
CA ARG A 20 -22.27 14.70 24.10
C ARG A 20 -23.51 14.04 23.52
N THR A 21 -23.30 13.13 22.57
CA THR A 21 -24.30 12.14 22.17
C THR A 21 -23.96 10.85 22.93
N ASP A 22 -24.83 10.50 23.87
CA ASP A 22 -24.77 9.22 24.58
C ASP A 22 -25.03 8.09 23.59
N TRP A 23 -24.02 7.28 23.34
CA TRP A 23 -24.15 6.06 22.56
C TRP A 23 -24.88 5.01 23.39
N HIS A 24 -26.12 4.72 23.02
CA HIS A 24 -26.87 3.57 23.50
C HIS A 24 -26.34 2.31 22.82
N GLU A 25 -25.74 1.42 23.62
CA GLU A 25 -25.32 0.08 23.19
C GLU A 25 -26.57 -0.81 23.04
N PRO A 26 -26.86 -1.37 21.85
CA PRO A 26 -27.93 -2.34 21.70
C PRO A 26 -27.49 -3.70 22.30
N PRO A 27 -28.39 -4.44 22.99
CA PRO A 27 -28.03 -5.71 23.59
C PRO A 27 -27.65 -6.73 22.50
N ALA A 28 -26.56 -7.45 22.77
CA ALA A 28 -26.08 -8.55 21.96
C ALA A 28 -27.19 -9.59 21.72
N ARG A 29 -27.59 -9.75 20.45
CA ARG A 29 -28.48 -10.83 20.03
C ARG A 29 -27.64 -12.11 19.92
N THR A 30 -27.76 -12.98 20.91
CA THR A 30 -27.24 -14.35 20.86
C THR A 30 -28.09 -15.15 19.88
N GLU A 31 -27.60 -15.39 18.67
CA GLU A 31 -28.21 -16.37 17.76
C GLU A 31 -27.68 -17.76 18.09
N THR A 32 -28.54 -18.58 18.69
CA THR A 32 -28.30 -20.00 18.93
C THR A 32 -28.45 -20.76 17.61
N VAL A 33 -27.35 -21.21 17.02
CA VAL A 33 -27.37 -22.12 15.87
C VAL A 33 -27.59 -23.54 16.36
N THR A 34 -28.81 -24.06 16.17
CA THR A 34 -29.15 -25.48 16.36
C THR A 34 -28.63 -26.27 15.17
N ALA A 35 -27.52 -27.01 15.33
CA ALA A 35 -27.08 -28.01 14.37
C ALA A 35 -27.96 -29.27 14.49
N SER A 36 -28.64 -29.64 13.39
CA SER A 36 -29.29 -30.96 13.27
C SER A 36 -28.36 -31.91 12.50
N PRO A 37 -28.20 -33.18 12.92
CA PRO A 37 -27.36 -34.14 12.22
C PRO A 37 -28.15 -34.73 11.04
N THR A 38 -27.54 -34.81 9.86
CA THR A 38 -28.09 -35.58 8.74
C THR A 38 -26.96 -36.33 8.04
N THR A 39 -26.87 -37.60 8.42
CA THR A 39 -26.64 -38.80 7.61
C THR A 39 -25.85 -38.68 6.30
N ASP A 40 -24.69 -39.34 6.31
CA ASP A 40 -23.91 -39.80 5.16
C ASP A 40 -24.73 -40.68 4.20
N PRO A 41 -24.51 -40.53 2.89
CA PRO A 41 -24.54 -41.65 1.97
C PRO A 41 -23.12 -42.10 1.59
N THR A 42 -22.77 -43.30 2.06
CA THR A 42 -21.69 -44.15 1.53
C THR A 42 -21.74 -44.17 0.00
N THR A 43 -20.70 -43.63 -0.63
CA THR A 43 -20.52 -43.73 -2.09
C THR A 43 -19.30 -44.60 -2.38
N THR A 44 -19.57 -45.81 -2.88
CA THR A 44 -18.61 -46.76 -3.44
C THR A 44 -17.80 -46.10 -4.57
N ARG A 45 -16.48 -46.01 -4.43
CA ARG A 45 -15.59 -45.53 -5.51
C ARG A 45 -14.90 -46.72 -6.16
N THR A 46 -15.25 -46.97 -7.41
CA THR A 46 -14.59 -47.89 -8.32
C THR A 46 -13.15 -47.43 -8.58
N GLU A 47 -12.20 -48.32 -8.33
CA GLU A 47 -10.78 -48.17 -8.60
C GLU A 47 -10.52 -48.37 -10.10
N THR A 48 -10.21 -47.27 -10.81
CA THR A 48 -9.67 -47.33 -12.18
C THR A 48 -8.19 -46.97 -12.09
N ALA A 49 -7.34 -47.94 -12.45
CA ALA A 49 -5.90 -47.80 -12.50
C ALA A 49 -5.48 -46.61 -13.38
N ALA A 50 -4.74 -45.67 -12.78
CA ALA A 50 -4.07 -44.59 -13.50
C ALA A 50 -2.59 -44.96 -13.66
N THR A 51 -2.21 -45.16 -14.93
CA THR A 51 -0.84 -45.31 -15.43
C THR A 51 0.09 -44.26 -14.83
N SER A 52 1.18 -44.72 -14.21
CA SER A 52 2.24 -43.87 -13.67
C SER A 52 3.00 -43.16 -14.80
N SER A 53 2.69 -41.89 -15.01
CA SER A 53 3.55 -40.99 -15.77
C SER A 53 4.56 -40.37 -14.80
N THR A 54 5.70 -41.03 -14.64
CA THR A 54 6.90 -40.45 -14.01
C THR A 54 7.29 -39.22 -14.83
N THR A 55 6.99 -38.04 -14.30
CA THR A 55 7.53 -36.78 -14.81
C THR A 55 8.40 -36.23 -13.69
N ASP A 56 9.70 -36.12 -13.96
CA ASP A 56 10.69 -35.52 -13.07
C ASP A 56 10.20 -34.18 -12.51
N PRO A 57 10.34 -33.91 -11.19
CA PRO A 57 10.15 -32.58 -10.67
C PRO A 57 11.41 -31.77 -11.01
N THR A 58 11.54 -31.35 -12.27
CA THR A 58 12.37 -30.19 -12.57
C THR A 58 11.74 -29.02 -11.86
N THR A 59 12.35 -28.66 -10.73
CA THR A 59 12.01 -27.49 -9.93
C THR A 59 12.26 -26.27 -10.80
N ALA A 60 11.26 -25.89 -11.60
CA ALA A 60 11.18 -24.59 -12.20
C ALA A 60 11.04 -23.62 -11.01
N ARG A 61 12.15 -22.96 -10.67
CA ARG A 61 12.16 -21.81 -9.77
C ARG A 61 11.26 -20.76 -10.42
N SER A 62 9.98 -20.77 -10.06
CA SER A 62 9.02 -19.74 -10.43
C SER A 62 9.49 -18.43 -9.82
N GLY A 63 10.32 -17.69 -10.57
CA GLY A 63 10.52 -16.28 -10.30
C GLY A 63 9.15 -15.58 -10.33
N PRO A 64 9.00 -14.46 -9.62
CA PRO A 64 7.76 -13.70 -9.68
C PRO A 64 7.46 -13.37 -11.14
N ALA A 65 6.29 -13.82 -11.64
CA ALA A 65 5.89 -13.60 -13.03
C ALA A 65 5.98 -12.10 -13.35
N THR A 66 6.75 -11.73 -14.38
CA THR A 66 6.90 -10.33 -14.80
C THR A 66 5.55 -9.75 -15.19
N ILE A 67 5.25 -8.51 -14.78
CA ILE A 67 4.02 -7.83 -15.22
C ILE A 67 4.11 -7.58 -16.74
N PRO A 68 3.13 -8.06 -17.53
CA PRO A 68 3.15 -7.90 -18.98
C PRO A 68 2.97 -6.42 -19.38
N ALA A 69 3.42 -6.05 -20.59
CA ALA A 69 3.41 -4.66 -21.05
C ALA A 69 2.05 -3.92 -20.91
N PRO A 70 0.88 -4.55 -21.18
CA PRO A 70 -0.42 -3.88 -20.95
C PRO A 70 -0.70 -3.53 -19.49
N GLY A 71 0.04 -4.13 -18.54
CA GLY A 71 0.02 -3.78 -17.13
C GLY A 71 1.07 -2.78 -16.71
N ARG A 72 1.92 -2.30 -17.60
CA ARG A 72 2.91 -1.26 -17.31
C ARG A 72 2.34 0.11 -17.67
N LEU A 73 2.10 0.91 -16.65
CA LEU A 73 1.61 2.27 -16.73
C LEU A 73 2.80 3.23 -16.59
N ARG A 74 2.68 4.42 -17.18
CA ARG A 74 3.69 5.46 -17.08
C ARG A 74 3.02 6.79 -16.74
N ALA A 75 3.50 7.46 -15.70
CA ALA A 75 3.12 8.84 -15.43
C ALA A 75 3.82 9.79 -16.42
N SER A 76 3.12 10.84 -16.85
CA SER A 76 3.71 11.92 -17.65
C SER A 76 4.56 12.88 -16.81
N THR A 77 4.43 12.83 -15.49
CA THR A 77 5.20 13.57 -14.49
C THR A 77 6.35 12.73 -13.94
N SER A 78 7.39 13.40 -13.41
CA SER A 78 8.49 12.73 -12.70
C SER A 78 8.12 12.27 -11.28
N THR A 79 6.88 12.48 -10.85
CA THR A 79 6.36 12.03 -9.58
C THR A 79 5.00 11.36 -9.76
N ALA A 80 4.71 10.39 -8.91
CA ALA A 80 3.38 9.79 -8.80
C ALA A 80 3.16 9.23 -7.40
N GLY A 81 1.91 9.19 -6.96
CA GLY A 81 1.54 8.53 -5.71
C GLY A 81 0.31 7.66 -5.90
N PHE A 82 0.18 6.58 -5.15
CA PHE A 82 -0.97 5.69 -5.27
C PHE A 82 -1.18 4.89 -3.99
N VAL A 83 -2.35 4.26 -3.90
CA VAL A 83 -2.63 3.26 -2.87
C VAL A 83 -2.80 1.88 -3.49
N SER A 84 -2.41 0.84 -2.74
CA SER A 84 -2.74 -0.54 -3.08
C SER A 84 -4.26 -0.76 -3.11
N PRO A 85 -4.77 -1.76 -3.85
CA PRO A 85 -6.22 -2.04 -3.92
C PRO A 85 -6.84 -2.41 -2.56
N SER A 86 -6.06 -2.96 -1.63
CA SER A 86 -6.51 -3.21 -0.26
C SER A 86 -6.57 -1.95 0.61
N GLY A 87 -6.03 -0.83 0.14
CA GLY A 87 -5.87 0.41 0.88
C GLY A 87 -4.83 0.34 2.00
N LYS A 88 -4.15 -0.79 2.22
CA LYS A 88 -3.22 -0.97 3.35
C LYS A 88 -1.86 -0.30 3.13
N ILE A 89 -1.44 -0.15 1.88
CA ILE A 89 -0.14 0.40 1.50
C ILE A 89 -0.37 1.64 0.63
N ALA A 90 0.30 2.75 0.97
CA ALA A 90 0.36 3.96 0.17
C ALA A 90 1.80 4.20 -0.27
N CYS A 91 2.01 4.58 -1.52
CA CYS A 91 3.34 4.76 -2.09
C CYS A 91 3.48 6.09 -2.82
N THR A 92 4.71 6.62 -2.81
CA THR A 92 5.13 7.79 -3.58
C THR A 92 6.41 7.45 -4.35
N LEU A 93 6.50 7.97 -5.56
CA LEU A 93 7.58 7.79 -6.52
C LEU A 93 8.10 9.16 -6.94
N SER A 94 9.42 9.29 -7.06
CA SER A 94 10.08 10.48 -7.60
C SER A 94 11.26 10.07 -8.47
N ALA A 95 11.31 10.56 -9.71
CA ALA A 95 12.45 10.55 -10.62
C ALA A 95 13.09 11.95 -10.72
N GLY A 96 13.05 12.73 -9.63
CA GLY A 96 13.71 14.04 -9.54
C GLY A 96 15.24 13.94 -9.43
N GLU A 97 15.87 15.00 -8.92
CA GLU A 97 17.32 15.05 -8.69
C GLU A 97 17.82 13.90 -7.80
N THR A 98 17.01 13.50 -6.81
CA THR A 98 17.21 12.31 -5.98
C THR A 98 16.09 11.31 -6.24
N PRO A 99 16.30 10.34 -7.14
CA PRO A 99 15.30 9.32 -7.44
C PRO A 99 15.02 8.44 -6.23
N PHE A 100 13.75 8.25 -5.88
CA PHE A 100 13.35 7.37 -4.79
C PHE A 100 11.94 6.79 -4.98
N ALA A 101 11.67 5.69 -4.28
CA ALA A 101 10.33 5.17 -4.02
C ALA A 101 10.17 4.95 -2.52
N ARG A 102 9.05 5.38 -1.95
CA ARG A 102 8.69 5.12 -0.55
C ARG A 102 7.28 4.53 -0.49
N CYS A 103 7.10 3.50 0.32
CA CYS A 103 5.80 2.93 0.64
C CYS A 103 5.61 2.83 2.14
N ASP A 104 4.43 3.26 2.60
CA ASP A 104 4.03 3.22 4.00
C ASP A 104 2.84 2.28 4.21
N LEU A 105 2.89 1.52 5.30
CA LEU A 105 1.78 0.79 5.85
C LEU A 105 0.84 1.76 6.58
N ARG A 106 -0.44 1.74 6.22
CA ARG A 106 -1.51 2.42 6.97
C ARG A 106 -1.90 1.69 8.24
N SER A 107 -1.62 0.40 8.28
CA SER A 107 -1.85 -0.46 9.43
C SER A 107 -0.83 -1.59 9.46
N GLY A 108 -0.48 -2.02 10.67
CA GLY A 108 0.55 -3.03 10.89
C GLY A 108 1.92 -2.43 11.17
N SER A 109 2.92 -3.31 11.25
CA SER A 109 4.31 -2.93 11.50
C SER A 109 5.24 -3.97 10.89
N LEU A 110 6.35 -3.50 10.35
CA LEU A 110 7.42 -4.26 9.75
C LEU A 110 8.50 -4.59 10.79
N PRO A 111 9.22 -5.70 10.60
CA PRO A 111 10.39 -6.02 11.43
C PRO A 111 11.54 -5.04 11.15
N VAL A 112 11.84 -4.15 12.09
CA VAL A 112 12.97 -3.21 11.96
C VAL A 112 14.19 -3.74 12.70
N PRO A 113 15.37 -3.83 12.05
CA PRO A 113 16.61 -4.20 12.73
C PRO A 113 16.90 -3.28 13.93
N PRO A 114 17.44 -3.80 15.06
CA PRO A 114 17.72 -2.99 16.24
C PRO A 114 18.61 -1.77 15.99
N GLU A 115 19.54 -1.88 15.03
CA GLU A 115 20.46 -0.81 14.64
C GLU A 115 19.68 0.38 14.07
N VAL A 116 18.75 0.11 13.14
CA VAL A 116 17.88 1.13 12.54
C VAL A 116 16.93 1.73 13.58
N ARG A 117 16.44 0.92 14.53
CA ARG A 117 15.59 1.41 15.63
C ARG A 117 16.35 2.34 16.58
N GLY A 118 17.62 2.04 16.88
CA GLY A 118 18.42 2.80 17.82
C GLY A 118 18.82 4.19 17.31
N GLU A 119 18.92 4.35 16.00
CA GLU A 119 19.28 5.61 15.35
C GLU A 119 18.06 6.47 14.97
N CYS A 120 16.86 5.88 15.00
CA CYS A 120 15.65 6.56 14.56
C CYS A 120 14.98 7.38 15.67
N ILE A 121 14.94 8.71 15.50
CA ILE A 121 14.21 9.63 16.39
C ILE A 121 12.72 9.75 16.05
N HIS A 122 12.29 9.17 14.94
CA HIS A 122 10.91 9.21 14.44
C HIS A 122 10.28 7.81 14.45
N ASP A 123 9.16 7.65 13.73
CA ASP A 123 8.52 6.35 13.61
C ASP A 123 9.32 5.46 12.65
N SER A 124 9.53 4.22 13.09
CA SER A 124 10.14 3.16 12.29
C SER A 124 9.22 1.96 12.23
N GLY A 125 9.34 1.20 11.14
CA GLY A 125 8.58 -0.04 10.95
C GLY A 125 7.24 0.15 10.27
N THR A 126 6.91 1.34 9.79
CA THR A 126 5.75 1.56 8.93
C THR A 126 6.14 1.89 7.51
N SER A 127 7.42 2.18 7.24
CA SER A 127 7.88 2.67 5.95
C SER A 127 9.01 1.81 5.38
N MET A 128 9.01 1.64 4.06
CA MET A 128 10.15 1.20 3.28
C MET A 128 10.50 2.27 2.26
N VAL A 129 11.80 2.55 2.12
CA VAL A 129 12.35 3.46 1.11
C VAL A 129 13.39 2.73 0.27
N VAL A 130 13.46 3.06 -1.02
CA VAL A 130 14.56 2.70 -1.91
C VAL A 130 14.97 3.94 -2.70
N ASP A 131 16.27 4.16 -2.77
CA ASP A 131 16.94 5.22 -3.52
C ASP A 131 18.27 4.68 -4.07
N GLY A 132 19.17 5.57 -4.49
CA GLY A 132 20.49 5.20 -5.00
C GLY A 132 21.42 4.51 -3.99
N ASP A 133 21.13 4.58 -2.69
CA ASP A 133 21.92 3.93 -1.63
C ASP A 133 21.38 2.54 -1.26
N GLY A 134 20.23 2.16 -1.80
CA GLY A 134 19.59 0.86 -1.57
C GLY A 134 18.27 0.93 -0.80
N ALA A 135 17.65 -0.24 -0.64
CA ALA A 135 16.36 -0.36 0.02
C ALA A 135 16.50 -0.62 1.54
N ARG A 136 15.70 0.08 2.35
CA ARG A 136 15.75 0.02 3.82
C ARG A 136 14.43 0.41 4.49
N PRO A 137 14.18 -0.02 5.74
CA PRO A 137 13.13 0.56 6.57
C PRO A 137 13.33 2.06 6.75
N GLY A 138 12.26 2.83 6.61
CA GLY A 138 12.28 4.28 6.81
C GLY A 138 12.27 4.66 8.30
N CYS A 139 12.95 5.77 8.61
CA CYS A 139 12.77 6.53 9.84
C CYS A 139 12.07 7.85 9.49
N VAL A 140 10.77 7.95 9.75
CA VAL A 140 9.91 8.97 9.14
C VAL A 140 8.97 9.59 10.17
N SER A 141 8.74 10.90 10.08
CA SER A 141 7.82 11.64 10.97
C SER A 141 6.46 11.93 10.32
N ASP A 142 6.27 11.47 9.10
CA ASP A 142 5.11 11.70 8.25
C ASP A 142 4.61 10.36 7.67
N ALA A 143 3.43 10.39 7.07
CA ALA A 143 2.88 9.25 6.35
C ALA A 143 2.65 9.61 4.89
N VAL A 144 3.00 8.68 3.99
CA VAL A 144 2.69 8.80 2.57
C VAL A 144 1.18 8.82 2.37
N GLN A 145 0.72 9.85 1.68
CA GLN A 145 -0.61 9.91 1.08
C GLN A 145 -0.47 9.61 -0.41
N GLY A 146 -1.38 8.80 -0.94
CA GLY A 146 -1.50 8.60 -2.37
C GLY A 146 -1.91 9.89 -3.07
N GLN A 147 -1.61 9.99 -4.36
CA GLN A 147 -2.04 11.11 -5.18
C GLN A 147 -3.56 11.07 -5.35
N SER A 148 -4.22 12.22 -5.43
CA SER A 148 -5.66 12.24 -5.70
C SER A 148 -5.99 11.68 -7.09
N THR A 149 -7.20 11.17 -7.30
CA THR A 149 -7.64 10.70 -8.64
C THR A 149 -7.62 11.80 -9.69
N THR A 150 -7.83 13.06 -9.30
CA THR A 150 -7.72 14.23 -10.19
C THR A 150 -6.29 14.44 -10.68
N GLU A 151 -5.32 14.48 -9.76
CA GLU A 151 -3.91 14.69 -10.11
C GLU A 151 -3.34 13.48 -10.87
N ALA A 152 -3.70 12.26 -10.48
CA ALA A 152 -3.27 11.03 -11.15
C ALA A 152 -3.82 10.90 -12.58
N ARG A 153 -5.07 11.34 -12.80
CA ARG A 153 -5.67 11.45 -14.13
C ARG A 153 -4.95 12.51 -14.97
N ALA A 154 -4.60 13.66 -14.38
CA ALA A 154 -3.82 14.69 -15.06
C ALA A 154 -2.40 14.22 -15.41
N ALA A 155 -1.79 13.37 -14.57
CA ALA A 155 -0.52 12.70 -14.84
C ALA A 155 -0.63 11.53 -15.84
N GLY A 156 -1.83 11.25 -16.37
CA GLY A 156 -2.05 10.34 -17.49
C GLY A 156 -1.93 8.85 -17.20
N TRP A 157 -1.72 8.45 -15.94
CA TRP A 157 -1.53 7.03 -15.60
C TRP A 157 -2.79 6.37 -15.03
N TRP A 158 -3.71 7.13 -14.44
CA TRP A 158 -4.91 6.60 -13.77
C TRP A 158 -6.19 6.77 -14.58
N ARG A 159 -7.13 5.83 -14.39
CA ARG A 159 -8.47 5.80 -15.00
C ARG A 159 -9.51 5.34 -13.98
N GLU A 160 -10.77 5.69 -14.21
CA GLU A 160 -11.89 5.40 -13.28
C GLU A 160 -12.07 3.91 -12.99
N ASP A 161 -11.81 3.05 -13.98
CA ASP A 161 -11.90 1.60 -13.81
C ASP A 161 -10.80 1.00 -12.92
N PHE A 162 -9.80 1.79 -12.50
CA PHE A 162 -8.77 1.34 -11.56
C PHE A 162 -9.20 1.47 -10.09
N GLY A 163 -10.27 2.23 -9.82
CA GLY A 163 -10.80 2.45 -8.48
C GLY A 163 -10.15 3.61 -7.74
N GLU A 164 -10.83 4.03 -6.67
CA GLU A 164 -10.49 5.15 -5.82
C GLU A 164 -10.40 4.68 -4.36
N GLY A 165 -9.38 5.12 -3.65
CA GLY A 165 -9.17 4.84 -2.23
C GLY A 165 -10.13 5.63 -1.34
N SER A 166 -10.20 5.28 -0.06
CA SER A 166 -11.14 5.89 0.90
C SER A 166 -10.97 7.39 1.13
N LEU A 167 -9.82 7.96 0.72
CA LEU A 167 -9.50 9.38 0.83
C LEU A 167 -9.50 10.11 -0.52
N GLY A 168 -10.10 9.53 -1.57
CA GLY A 168 -10.08 10.10 -2.92
C GLY A 168 -8.78 9.85 -3.70
N GLU A 169 -8.02 8.84 -3.28
CA GLU A 169 -6.68 8.54 -3.78
C GLU A 169 -6.71 7.59 -4.98
N ALA A 170 -5.78 7.77 -5.90
CA ALA A 170 -5.63 6.90 -7.05
C ALA A 170 -5.14 5.51 -6.63
N VAL A 171 -5.89 4.47 -7.00
CA VAL A 171 -5.50 3.08 -6.78
C VAL A 171 -4.62 2.59 -7.93
N LEU A 172 -3.54 1.86 -7.60
CA LEU A 172 -2.79 1.06 -8.58
C LEU A 172 -3.30 -0.40 -8.52
N PRO A 173 -4.07 -0.87 -9.51
CA PRO A 173 -4.66 -2.21 -9.48
C PRO A 173 -3.61 -3.32 -9.36
N TYR A 174 -4.01 -4.46 -8.82
CA TYR A 174 -3.14 -5.63 -8.81
C TYR A 174 -2.76 -6.04 -10.25
N SER A 175 -1.58 -6.63 -10.39
CA SER A 175 -0.96 -6.99 -11.67
C SER A 175 -0.69 -5.78 -12.57
N ARG A 176 -0.49 -4.59 -11.97
CA ARG A 176 -0.03 -3.38 -12.66
C ARG A 176 1.28 -2.87 -12.09
N ALA A 177 2.07 -2.26 -12.94
CA ALA A 177 3.27 -1.51 -12.62
C ALA A 177 3.06 -0.04 -12.96
N LEU A 178 3.63 0.85 -12.18
CA LEU A 178 3.69 2.29 -12.46
C LEU A 178 5.15 2.73 -12.45
N ASP A 179 5.58 3.33 -13.56
CA ASP A 179 6.92 3.92 -13.72
C ASP A 179 6.82 5.45 -13.87
N VAL A 180 7.74 6.20 -13.26
CA VAL A 180 7.82 7.69 -13.34
C VAL A 180 9.06 8.19 -14.10
N GLY A 181 9.89 7.28 -14.62
CA GLY A 181 11.16 7.61 -15.28
C GLY A 181 12.38 7.13 -14.48
N ASP A 182 13.56 7.21 -15.09
CA ASP A 182 14.88 7.00 -14.45
C ASP A 182 15.01 5.71 -13.62
N GLY A 183 14.36 4.63 -14.08
CA GLY A 183 14.39 3.34 -13.41
C GLY A 183 13.55 3.26 -12.13
N VAL A 184 12.77 4.31 -11.81
CA VAL A 184 11.88 4.39 -10.66
C VAL A 184 10.50 3.85 -11.00
N GLY A 185 10.06 2.86 -10.24
CA GLY A 185 8.70 2.31 -10.39
C GLY A 185 8.31 1.32 -9.31
N CYS A 186 7.00 1.04 -9.24
CA CYS A 186 6.44 0.05 -8.34
C CYS A 186 5.48 -0.91 -9.07
N GLU A 187 5.44 -2.15 -8.63
CA GLU A 187 4.54 -3.21 -9.07
C GLU A 187 3.56 -3.57 -7.94
N SER A 188 2.26 -3.47 -8.21
CA SER A 188 1.18 -3.84 -7.30
C SER A 188 0.79 -5.30 -7.52
N ARG A 189 0.98 -6.14 -6.51
CA ARG A 189 0.62 -7.57 -6.53
C ARG A 189 -0.21 -7.91 -5.31
N THR A 190 -0.98 -8.99 -5.39
CA THR A 190 -1.75 -9.51 -4.24
C THR A 190 -0.85 -9.95 -3.08
N THR A 191 0.41 -10.27 -3.37
CA THR A 191 1.43 -10.67 -2.39
C THR A 191 2.18 -9.49 -1.76
N GLY A 192 1.98 -8.26 -2.26
CA GLY A 192 2.68 -7.07 -1.79
C GLY A 192 2.97 -6.05 -2.90
N MET A 193 3.55 -4.92 -2.49
CA MET A 193 4.06 -3.90 -3.39
C MET A 193 5.55 -4.11 -3.61
N THR A 194 6.02 -4.05 -4.85
CA THR A 194 7.44 -4.17 -5.18
C THR A 194 7.94 -2.89 -5.83
N CYS A 195 8.83 -2.15 -5.19
CA CYS A 195 9.36 -0.89 -5.70
C CYS A 195 10.84 -0.99 -5.99
N ARG A 196 11.31 -0.23 -6.98
CA ARG A 196 12.69 -0.25 -7.45
C ARG A 196 13.19 1.13 -7.84
N VAL A 197 14.49 1.33 -7.70
CA VAL A 197 15.27 2.44 -8.24
C VAL A 197 16.57 1.85 -8.77
N GLY A 198 16.73 1.82 -10.10
CA GLY A 198 17.88 1.14 -10.72
C GLY A 198 17.90 -0.36 -10.41
N GLU A 199 19.00 -0.84 -9.82
CA GLU A 199 19.19 -2.23 -9.41
C GLU A 199 18.64 -2.53 -8.02
N HIS A 200 18.37 -1.49 -7.22
CA HIS A 200 17.87 -1.63 -5.87
C HIS A 200 16.36 -1.77 -5.83
N GLY A 201 15.84 -2.51 -4.84
CA GLY A 201 14.41 -2.61 -4.64
C GLY A 201 14.00 -3.23 -3.31
N PHE A 202 12.71 -3.11 -3.04
CA PHE A 202 12.06 -3.85 -1.96
C PHE A 202 10.72 -4.43 -2.42
N THR A 203 10.31 -5.52 -1.77
CA THR A 203 8.92 -5.96 -1.73
C THR A 203 8.42 -5.77 -0.31
N ILE A 204 7.27 -5.13 -0.13
CA ILE A 204 6.60 -4.89 1.15
C ILE A 204 5.17 -5.45 1.11
N ASN A 205 4.73 -6.09 2.19
CA ASN A 205 3.32 -6.39 2.47
C ASN A 205 2.96 -5.92 3.88
N ASP A 206 1.78 -6.30 4.40
CA ASP A 206 1.27 -5.81 5.69
C ASP A 206 2.02 -6.32 6.93
N THR A 207 3.00 -7.22 6.76
CA THR A 207 3.74 -7.82 7.90
C THR A 207 5.24 -7.99 7.66
N ALA A 208 5.70 -7.96 6.42
CA ALA A 208 7.07 -8.29 6.06
C ALA A 208 7.56 -7.46 4.86
N TYR A 209 8.89 -7.44 4.73
CA TYR A 209 9.54 -6.94 3.54
C TYR A 209 10.76 -7.80 3.16
N THR A 210 11.22 -7.61 1.94
CA THR A 210 12.51 -8.08 1.43
C THR A 210 13.17 -6.94 0.67
N THR A 211 14.50 -6.92 0.64
CA THR A 211 15.31 -5.92 -0.07
C THR A 211 16.32 -6.60 -0.98
N TRP A 212 16.75 -5.92 -2.04
CA TRP A 212 17.82 -6.32 -2.95
C TRP A 212 18.48 -5.10 -3.59
#